data_AF-A0A1F9DWE5-F1
#
_entry.id   AF-A0A1F9DWE5-F1
#
_cell.length_a   1.000
_cell.length_b   1.000
_cell.length_c   1.000
_cell.angle_alpha   90.00
_cell.angle_beta   90.00
_cell.angle_gamma   90.00
#
_symmetry.space_group_name_H-M   'P 1'
#
loop_
_entity.id
_entity.type
_entity.pdbx_description
1 polymer ?
#
loop_
_entity_poly.entity_id
_entity_poly.type
_entity_poly.pdbx_seq_one_letter_code
_entity_poly.pdbx_strand_id
1 'polypeptide(L)'
;MMITLTINGKKVKTKEETTLLEICRKMSISIPTLCYHPDLTPHGSCRLCTVEVSENGKTRMVTACNFPARQGIKVETHSDKVIQARRVLVELFLARCPRAPLIQDLARELGIEKTPYKAENPENNCILCGLCVRACNEMVGAHAIGFSKRGTHKKIGTPFEIDSDRCIACGACEYICPTGAVQMEMDRIRKIKLSDTGTHRYCRYMRLGLVDFMVCSNGFECWRCEVDQMMEDRFGTHPAFALKPAQNRQSLLVNGFTFSPELFYSEGHVWVRPMDRDVRLGLDSIISTFATEADSIKLPSVGSVLKKGQVLAEMIADGKKAKVLSPFGGTVSAVNRDVIESPNLAWRDSYRRGWLLMVKPDHPEEISQLYSGEAAKTWFTKQAIDLTTLLMKWAPKPSKKESPQHGQLIRKITRDKWYKMRETLLNPKDE
;
A
#
# COMPACT_ATOMS: atom_id res chain seq x y z
N MET A 1 -24.61 8.64 2.68
CA MET A 1 -25.76 9.40 3.22
C MET A 1 -25.59 9.59 4.73
N MET A 2 -26.28 10.53 5.40
CA MET A 2 -26.33 10.56 6.87
C MET A 2 -27.46 9.66 7.35
N ILE A 3 -27.13 8.68 8.19
CA ILE A 3 -28.08 7.72 8.75
C ILE A 3 -28.20 7.89 10.26
N THR A 4 -29.32 7.44 10.82
CA THR A 4 -29.60 7.44 12.26
C THR A 4 -29.75 6.02 12.77
N LEU A 5 -29.03 5.68 13.83
CA LEU A 5 -29.13 4.40 14.55
C LEU A 5 -29.22 4.65 16.06
N THR A 6 -29.47 3.60 16.84
CA THR A 6 -29.51 3.67 18.30
C THR A 6 -28.42 2.77 18.89
N ILE A 7 -27.61 3.27 19.82
CA ILE A 7 -26.57 2.50 20.52
C ILE A 7 -26.80 2.66 22.03
N ASN A 8 -27.01 1.56 22.77
CA ASN A 8 -27.33 1.54 24.20
C ASN A 8 -28.43 2.57 24.56
N GLY A 9 -29.54 2.56 23.81
CA GLY A 9 -30.65 3.51 23.96
C GLY A 9 -30.41 4.95 23.46
N LYS A 10 -29.18 5.35 23.09
CA LYS A 10 -28.87 6.70 22.59
C LYS A 10 -28.96 6.76 21.06
N LYS A 11 -29.68 7.76 20.52
CA LYS A 11 -29.74 8.01 19.07
C LYS A 11 -28.45 8.67 18.59
N VAL A 12 -27.91 8.18 17.47
CA VAL A 12 -26.64 8.62 16.90
C VAL A 12 -26.82 8.86 15.41
N LYS A 13 -26.31 9.99 14.91
CA LYS A 13 -26.22 10.29 13.48
C LYS A 13 -24.80 10.07 13.00
N THR A 14 -24.64 9.33 11.91
CA THR A 14 -23.32 9.01 11.33
C THR A 14 -23.41 8.89 9.82
N LYS A 15 -22.25 8.88 9.16
CA LYS A 15 -22.16 8.53 7.75
C LYS A 15 -22.43 7.03 7.59
N GLU A 16 -23.20 6.71 6.57
CA GLU A 16 -23.36 5.35 6.06
C GLU A 16 -21.99 4.68 5.82
N GLU A 17 -21.92 3.36 5.97
CA GLU A 17 -20.68 2.55 5.87
C GLU A 17 -19.61 2.78 6.97
N THR A 18 -19.81 3.71 7.92
CA THR A 18 -18.93 3.80 9.10
C THR A 18 -19.10 2.54 9.97
N THR A 19 -18.00 1.95 10.46
CA THR A 19 -18.09 0.74 11.29
C THR A 19 -18.69 1.03 12.66
N LEU A 20 -19.41 0.06 13.24
CA LEU A 20 -19.97 0.20 14.58
C LEU A 20 -18.88 0.48 15.64
N LEU A 21 -17.70 -0.11 15.48
CA LEU A 21 -16.56 0.10 16.39
C LEU A 21 -16.10 1.56 16.39
N GLU A 22 -15.96 2.19 15.22
CA GLU A 22 -15.58 3.60 15.11
C GLU A 22 -16.61 4.53 15.74
N ILE A 23 -17.90 4.23 15.55
CA ILE A 23 -18.99 5.01 16.15
C ILE A 23 -18.95 4.87 17.68
N CYS A 24 -18.80 3.66 18.20
CA CYS A 24 -18.72 3.41 19.64
C CYS A 24 -17.51 4.13 20.26
N ARG A 25 -16.34 4.10 19.60
CA ARG A 25 -15.14 4.84 20.05
C ARG A 25 -15.35 6.34 20.09
N LYS A 26 -16.01 6.93 19.08
CA LYS A 26 -16.37 8.37 19.08
C LYS A 26 -17.31 8.74 20.22
N MET A 27 -18.12 7.79 20.68
CA MET A 27 -19.01 7.94 21.83
C MET A 27 -18.34 7.60 23.18
N SER A 28 -17.04 7.31 23.18
CA SER A 28 -16.30 6.81 24.36
C SER A 28 -16.88 5.52 24.97
N ILE A 29 -17.52 4.69 24.14
CA ILE A 29 -17.97 3.35 24.54
C ILE A 29 -16.81 2.38 24.27
N SER A 30 -16.28 1.79 25.33
CA SER A 30 -15.21 0.81 25.23
C SER A 30 -15.73 -0.51 24.65
N ILE A 31 -15.08 -1.00 23.60
CA ILE A 31 -15.32 -2.32 23.01
C ILE A 31 -13.94 -2.98 22.82
N PRO A 32 -13.67 -4.12 23.46
CA PRO A 32 -12.36 -4.75 23.40
C PRO A 32 -12.06 -5.28 22.00
N THR A 33 -10.83 -5.06 21.55
CA THR A 33 -10.32 -5.55 20.26
C THR A 33 -8.89 -6.02 20.38
N LEU A 34 -8.59 -7.24 19.90
CA LEU A 34 -7.22 -7.75 19.81
C LEU A 34 -6.65 -7.80 18.39
N CYS A 35 -7.54 -7.86 17.38
CA CYS A 35 -7.14 -7.97 15.97
C CYS A 35 -7.45 -6.73 15.15
N TYR A 36 -7.86 -5.62 15.76
CA TYR A 36 -8.18 -4.38 15.06
C TYR A 36 -6.99 -3.42 15.16
N HIS A 37 -6.66 -2.78 14.04
CA HIS A 37 -5.75 -1.66 13.98
C HIS A 37 -6.34 -0.65 12.98
N PRO A 38 -6.37 0.67 13.27
CA PRO A 38 -6.97 1.67 12.39
C PRO A 38 -6.40 1.66 10.96
N ASP A 39 -5.09 1.41 10.83
CA ASP A 39 -4.39 1.43 9.53
C ASP A 39 -4.43 0.09 8.77
N LEU A 40 -5.15 -0.92 9.26
CA LEU A 40 -5.25 -2.23 8.60
C LEU A 40 -6.71 -2.56 8.29
N THR A 41 -6.93 -3.34 7.21
CA THR A 41 -8.29 -3.78 6.86
C THR A 41 -8.93 -4.56 8.00
N PRO A 42 -10.16 -4.25 8.44
CA PRO A 42 -10.82 -4.98 9.51
C PRO A 42 -10.94 -6.48 9.23
N HIS A 43 -10.37 -7.30 10.13
CA HIS A 43 -10.31 -8.76 9.94
C HIS A 43 -11.37 -9.55 10.72
N GLY A 44 -11.74 -9.10 11.93
CA GLY A 44 -12.77 -9.72 12.75
C GLY A 44 -12.44 -11.11 13.31
N SER A 45 -11.18 -11.56 13.30
CA SER A 45 -10.80 -12.91 13.74
C SER A 45 -10.96 -13.13 15.25
N CYS A 46 -10.65 -12.13 16.08
CA CYS A 46 -10.67 -12.31 17.54
C CYS A 46 -12.08 -12.32 18.15
N ARG A 47 -13.09 -11.81 17.44
CA ARG A 47 -14.51 -11.72 17.85
C ARG A 47 -14.82 -11.01 19.18
N LEU A 48 -13.84 -10.45 19.90
CA LEU A 48 -14.10 -9.71 21.16
C LEU A 48 -14.97 -8.46 20.97
N CYS A 49 -14.91 -7.85 19.79
CA CYS A 49 -15.77 -6.72 19.43
C CYS A 49 -17.23 -7.10 19.12
N THR A 50 -17.68 -8.29 19.54
CA THR A 50 -19.06 -8.71 19.32
C THR A 50 -20.02 -7.78 20.06
N VAL A 51 -21.10 -7.42 19.36
CA VAL A 51 -22.22 -6.60 19.84
C VAL A 51 -23.52 -7.21 19.35
N GLU A 52 -24.60 -6.93 20.06
CA GLU A 52 -25.94 -7.39 19.70
C GLU A 52 -26.63 -6.32 18.85
N VAL A 53 -27.14 -6.70 17.67
CA VAL A 53 -27.84 -5.80 16.75
C VAL A 53 -29.25 -6.30 16.54
N SER A 54 -30.23 -5.42 16.76
CA SER A 54 -31.64 -5.64 16.47
C SER A 54 -32.09 -4.82 15.27
N GLU A 55 -32.69 -5.49 14.29
CA GLU A 55 -33.19 -4.93 13.04
C GLU A 55 -34.51 -5.65 12.70
N ASN A 56 -35.59 -4.90 12.46
CA ASN A 56 -36.91 -5.44 12.11
C ASN A 56 -37.41 -6.56 13.05
N GLY A 57 -37.22 -6.39 14.36
CA GLY A 57 -37.63 -7.36 15.38
C GLY A 57 -36.77 -8.62 15.48
N LYS A 58 -35.74 -8.77 14.64
CA LYS A 58 -34.76 -9.86 14.71
C LYS A 58 -33.47 -9.37 15.36
N THR A 59 -32.91 -10.19 16.23
CA THR A 59 -31.67 -9.88 16.93
C THR A 59 -30.58 -10.87 16.56
N ARG A 60 -29.36 -10.36 16.33
CA ARG A 60 -28.18 -11.18 16.00
C ARG A 60 -26.91 -10.59 16.61
N MET A 61 -25.95 -11.47 16.85
CA MET A 61 -24.60 -11.10 17.28
C MET A 61 -23.73 -10.81 16.06
N VAL A 62 -23.06 -9.65 16.04
CA VAL A 62 -22.20 -9.21 14.93
C VAL A 62 -20.89 -8.63 15.46
N THR A 63 -19.86 -8.57 14.63
CA THR A 63 -18.57 -7.97 14.98
C THR A 63 -18.57 -6.47 14.69
N ALA A 64 -18.40 -5.63 15.71
CA ALA A 64 -18.43 -4.18 15.55
C ALA A 64 -17.32 -3.64 14.63
N CYS A 65 -16.17 -4.32 14.55
CA CYS A 65 -15.02 -3.84 13.79
C CYS A 65 -15.20 -3.81 12.27
N ASN A 66 -16.14 -4.57 11.72
CA ASN A 66 -16.39 -4.67 10.27
C ASN A 66 -17.87 -4.58 9.88
N PHE A 67 -18.78 -4.46 10.86
CA PHE A 67 -20.19 -4.29 10.58
C PHE A 67 -20.49 -2.82 10.23
N PRO A 68 -21.00 -2.52 9.03
CA PRO A 68 -21.32 -1.15 8.63
C PRO A 68 -22.60 -0.68 9.35
N ALA A 69 -22.63 0.59 9.72
CA ALA A 69 -23.83 1.22 10.26
C ALA A 69 -24.95 1.28 9.21
N ARG A 70 -26.17 0.99 9.64
CA ARG A 70 -27.39 1.01 8.81
C ARG A 70 -28.47 1.86 9.46
N GLN A 71 -29.39 2.36 8.64
CA GLN A 71 -30.51 3.15 9.13
C GLN A 71 -31.41 2.33 10.07
N GLY A 72 -31.74 2.88 11.23
CA GLY A 72 -32.76 2.35 12.13
C GLY A 72 -32.35 1.15 12.99
N ILE A 73 -31.13 0.64 12.86
CA ILE A 73 -30.66 -0.47 13.71
C ILE A 73 -30.50 -0.04 15.17
N LYS A 74 -30.71 -0.99 16.08
CA LYS A 74 -30.44 -0.83 17.52
C LYS A 74 -29.26 -1.72 17.90
N VAL A 75 -28.32 -1.18 18.65
CA VAL A 75 -27.08 -1.87 19.04
C VAL A 75 -26.95 -1.87 20.55
N GLU A 76 -26.77 -3.05 21.13
CA GLU A 76 -26.42 -3.24 22.54
C GLU A 76 -24.98 -3.76 22.65
N THR A 77 -24.14 -2.99 23.34
CA THR A 77 -22.69 -3.24 23.38
C THR A 77 -22.25 -4.09 24.56
N HIS A 78 -23.10 -4.22 25.58
CA HIS A 78 -22.82 -4.88 26.87
C HIS A 78 -24.04 -5.66 27.41
N SER A 79 -24.88 -6.22 26.53
CA SER A 79 -25.93 -7.13 26.99
C SER A 79 -25.34 -8.39 27.62
N ASP A 80 -26.10 -9.10 28.47
CA ASP A 80 -25.63 -10.33 29.12
C ASP A 80 -25.09 -11.36 28.13
N LYS A 81 -25.74 -11.48 26.96
CA LYS A 81 -25.28 -12.34 25.86
C LYS A 81 -23.93 -11.91 25.30
N VAL A 82 -23.69 -10.61 25.17
CA VAL A 82 -22.41 -10.05 24.70
C VAL A 82 -21.31 -10.30 25.71
N ILE A 83 -21.57 -10.04 26.99
CA ILE A 83 -20.59 -10.29 28.05
C ILE A 83 -20.25 -11.78 28.15
N GLN A 84 -21.27 -12.65 28.10
CA GLN A 84 -21.05 -14.10 28.12
C GLN A 84 -20.24 -14.58 26.90
N ALA A 85 -20.54 -14.07 25.70
CA ALA A 85 -19.77 -14.40 24.51
C ALA A 85 -18.30 -13.96 24.62
N ARG A 86 -18.03 -12.77 25.16
CA ARG A 86 -16.67 -12.28 25.42
C ARG A 86 -15.93 -13.14 26.45
N ARG A 87 -16.61 -13.58 27.50
CA ARG A 87 -16.04 -14.49 28.52
C ARG A 87 -15.55 -15.78 27.90
N VAL A 88 -16.40 -16.46 27.12
CA VAL A 88 -16.03 -17.70 26.42
C VAL A 88 -14.85 -17.49 25.47
N LEU A 89 -14.81 -16.37 24.73
CA LEU A 89 -13.68 -16.06 23.84
C LEU A 89 -12.37 -15.89 24.61
N VAL A 90 -12.39 -15.20 25.75
CA VAL A 90 -11.19 -15.01 26.59
C VAL A 90 -10.75 -16.32 27.25
N GLU A 91 -11.67 -17.18 27.68
CA GLU A 91 -11.35 -18.53 28.17
C GLU A 91 -10.65 -19.39 27.10
N LEU A 92 -11.09 -19.28 25.83
CA LEU A 92 -10.44 -19.94 24.69
C LEU A 92 -9.07 -19.33 24.38
N PHE A 93 -8.91 -18.00 24.51
CA PHE A 93 -7.60 -17.36 24.39
C PHE A 93 -6.66 -17.82 25.51
N LEU A 94 -7.12 -17.93 26.76
CA LEU A 94 -6.34 -18.47 27.87
C LEU A 94 -5.88 -19.91 27.62
N ALA A 95 -6.74 -20.75 27.02
CA ALA A 95 -6.34 -22.10 26.62
C ALA A 95 -5.21 -22.09 25.58
N ARG A 96 -5.22 -21.12 24.67
CA ARG A 96 -4.21 -21.02 23.61
C ARG A 96 -2.91 -20.38 24.05
N CYS A 97 -3.00 -19.34 24.89
CA CYS A 97 -1.88 -18.51 25.31
C CYS A 97 -2.01 -18.07 26.77
N PRO A 98 -1.87 -19.00 27.73
CA PRO A 98 -2.16 -18.75 29.13
C PRO A 98 -1.19 -17.75 29.79
N ARG A 99 0.00 -17.57 29.20
CA ARG A 99 1.05 -16.67 29.73
C ARG A 99 1.10 -15.30 29.07
N ALA A 100 0.25 -15.02 28.09
CA ALA A 100 0.23 -13.71 27.43
C ALA A 100 -0.38 -12.66 28.39
N PRO A 101 0.36 -11.63 28.85
CA PRO A 101 -0.12 -10.68 29.85
C PRO A 101 -1.42 -9.98 29.44
N LEU A 102 -1.52 -9.57 28.17
CA LEU A 102 -2.72 -8.94 27.61
C LEU A 102 -3.98 -9.80 27.74
N ILE A 103 -3.86 -11.13 27.65
CA ILE A 103 -4.99 -12.05 27.81
C ILE A 103 -5.34 -12.25 29.28
N GLN A 104 -4.34 -12.26 30.16
CA GLN A 104 -4.53 -12.31 31.60
C GLN A 104 -5.25 -11.05 32.12
N ASP A 105 -4.91 -9.87 31.58
CA ASP A 105 -5.58 -8.60 31.88
C ASP A 105 -7.07 -8.67 31.50
N LEU A 106 -7.37 -9.06 30.27
CA LEU A 106 -8.75 -9.23 29.80
C LEU A 106 -9.53 -10.27 30.63
N ALA A 107 -8.87 -11.33 31.10
CA ALA A 107 -9.48 -12.32 31.96
C ALA A 107 -9.85 -11.73 33.33
N ARG A 108 -8.97 -10.92 33.93
CA ARG A 108 -9.24 -10.21 35.18
C ARG A 108 -10.39 -9.21 35.03
N GLU A 109 -10.39 -8.42 33.96
CA GLU A 109 -11.46 -7.45 33.68
C GLU A 109 -12.84 -8.10 33.58
N LEU A 110 -12.90 -9.32 33.02
CA LEU A 110 -14.14 -10.07 32.88
C LEU A 110 -14.47 -10.94 34.10
N GLY A 111 -13.64 -11.00 35.13
CA GLY A 111 -13.84 -11.85 36.30
C GLY A 111 -13.72 -13.35 35.98
N ILE A 112 -12.68 -13.73 35.22
CA ILE A 112 -12.37 -15.12 34.87
C ILE A 112 -11.16 -15.56 35.71
N GLU A 113 -11.39 -16.38 36.73
CA GLU A 113 -10.32 -16.92 37.58
C GLU A 113 -9.74 -18.22 37.04
N LYS A 114 -10.59 -19.07 36.45
CA LYS A 114 -10.22 -20.38 35.90
C LYS A 114 -10.93 -20.62 34.59
N THR A 115 -10.22 -21.22 33.64
CA THR A 115 -10.78 -21.67 32.38
C THR A 115 -11.05 -23.18 32.42
N PRO A 116 -12.19 -23.66 31.89
CA PRO A 116 -12.46 -25.09 31.76
C PRO A 116 -11.65 -25.74 30.63
N TYR A 117 -10.99 -24.94 29.79
CA TYR A 117 -10.25 -25.41 28.63
C TYR A 117 -8.78 -25.67 28.97
N LYS A 118 -8.26 -26.83 28.56
CA LYS A 118 -6.86 -27.20 28.77
C LYS A 118 -5.94 -26.49 27.78
N ALA A 119 -4.82 -25.97 28.27
CA ALA A 119 -3.77 -25.45 27.41
C ALA A 119 -2.88 -26.57 26.87
N GLU A 120 -2.88 -26.78 25.55
CA GLU A 120 -2.02 -27.75 24.88
C GLU A 120 -0.55 -27.28 24.81
N ASN A 121 -0.34 -25.98 24.62
CA ASN A 121 0.99 -25.37 24.57
C ASN A 121 1.03 -24.10 25.46
N PRO A 122 1.40 -24.24 26.74
CA PRO A 122 1.40 -23.13 27.68
C PRO A 122 2.37 -21.98 27.34
N GLU A 123 3.40 -22.26 26.53
CA GLU A 123 4.41 -21.26 26.13
C GLU A 123 4.00 -20.46 24.88
N ASN A 124 2.93 -20.87 24.19
CA ASN A 124 2.49 -20.16 23.00
C ASN A 124 1.88 -18.81 23.38
N ASN A 125 2.45 -17.71 22.90
CA ASN A 125 1.87 -16.37 23.12
C ASN A 125 1.07 -15.85 21.91
N CYS A 126 1.01 -16.60 20.80
CA CYS A 126 0.34 -16.15 19.58
C CYS A 126 -1.17 -16.39 19.62
N ILE A 127 -1.94 -15.30 19.61
CA ILE A 127 -3.42 -15.28 19.58
C ILE A 127 -4.03 -15.41 18.18
N LEU A 128 -3.20 -15.59 17.13
CA LEU A 128 -3.64 -15.66 15.73
C LEU A 128 -4.48 -14.45 15.26
N CYS A 129 -4.22 -13.26 15.80
CA CYS A 129 -4.93 -12.04 15.40
C CYS A 129 -4.66 -11.62 13.95
N GLY A 130 -3.55 -12.08 13.36
CA GLY A 130 -3.16 -11.77 11.98
C GLY A 130 -2.71 -10.34 11.75
N LEU A 131 -2.49 -9.55 12.80
CA LEU A 131 -1.97 -8.17 12.70
C LEU A 131 -0.61 -8.13 12.01
N CYS A 132 0.32 -9.02 12.39
CA CYS A 132 1.64 -9.11 11.78
C CYS A 132 1.59 -9.48 10.28
N VAL A 133 0.73 -10.43 9.90
CA VAL A 133 0.54 -10.84 8.50
C VAL A 133 -0.02 -9.69 7.68
N ARG A 134 -1.04 -9.01 8.19
CA ARG A 134 -1.62 -7.84 7.51
C ARG A 134 -0.66 -6.66 7.46
N ALA A 135 0.12 -6.38 8.50
CA ALA A 135 1.17 -5.37 8.42
C ALA A 135 2.21 -5.71 7.34
N CYS A 136 2.65 -6.97 7.27
CA CYS A 136 3.59 -7.42 6.25
C CYS A 136 3.03 -7.30 4.82
N ASN A 137 1.73 -7.54 4.64
CA ASN A 137 1.06 -7.54 3.34
C ASN A 137 0.56 -6.15 2.92
N GLU A 138 -0.17 -5.47 3.80
CA GLU A 138 -0.94 -4.25 3.52
C GLU A 138 -0.14 -2.98 3.79
N MET A 139 0.82 -3.00 4.73
CA MET A 139 1.63 -1.81 5.04
C MET A 139 2.98 -1.88 4.36
N VAL A 140 3.66 -3.03 4.48
CA VAL A 140 5.01 -3.22 3.96
C VAL A 140 5.00 -3.73 2.51
N GLY A 141 4.01 -4.54 2.12
CA GLY A 141 3.95 -5.15 0.78
C GLY A 141 4.98 -6.26 0.54
N ALA A 142 5.62 -6.78 1.60
CA ALA A 142 6.64 -7.82 1.49
C ALA A 142 6.05 -9.21 1.27
N HIS A 143 4.86 -9.49 1.80
CA HIS A 143 4.22 -10.81 1.70
C HIS A 143 5.12 -11.97 2.18
N ALA A 144 5.93 -11.74 3.21
CA ALA A 144 6.93 -12.68 3.70
C ALA A 144 6.37 -13.71 4.70
N ILE A 145 5.28 -13.37 5.41
CA ILE A 145 4.66 -14.23 6.42
C ILE A 145 3.16 -14.40 6.16
N GLY A 146 2.61 -15.54 6.58
CA GLY A 146 1.20 -15.88 6.40
C GLY A 146 0.69 -16.85 7.46
N PHE A 147 -0.56 -17.26 7.28
CA PHE A 147 -1.13 -18.36 8.06
C PHE A 147 -0.81 -19.70 7.38
N SER A 148 -0.37 -20.68 8.17
CA SER A 148 -0.19 -22.06 7.74
C SER A 148 -1.00 -23.02 8.62
N LYS A 149 -1.23 -24.24 8.10
CA LYS A 149 -2.07 -25.26 8.72
C LYS A 149 -3.54 -24.79 8.90
N ARG A 150 -4.37 -25.60 9.57
CA ARG A 150 -5.81 -25.34 9.79
C ARG A 150 -6.24 -25.77 11.20
N GLY A 151 -7.41 -25.31 11.63
CA GLY A 151 -7.98 -25.66 12.93
C GLY A 151 -7.10 -25.22 14.10
N THR A 152 -7.01 -26.05 15.13
CA THR A 152 -6.20 -25.81 16.34
C THR A 152 -4.70 -25.71 16.05
N HIS A 153 -4.22 -26.41 15.01
CA HIS A 153 -2.82 -26.40 14.58
C HIS A 153 -2.44 -25.18 13.74
N LYS A 154 -3.38 -24.26 13.46
CA LYS A 154 -3.10 -23.04 12.70
C LYS A 154 -1.99 -22.23 13.38
N LYS A 155 -1.01 -21.81 12.59
CA LYS A 155 0.11 -20.97 13.05
C LYS A 155 0.46 -19.89 12.05
N ILE A 156 1.22 -18.90 12.51
CA ILE A 156 1.81 -17.87 11.67
C ILE A 156 3.26 -18.27 11.40
N GLY A 157 3.70 -18.10 10.16
CA GLY A 157 5.07 -18.41 9.77
C GLY A 157 5.32 -18.05 8.33
N THR A 158 6.52 -18.35 7.86
CA THR A 158 6.89 -18.24 6.45
C THR A 158 6.35 -19.44 5.66
N PRO A 159 6.18 -19.31 4.33
CA PRO A 159 5.87 -20.44 3.46
C PRO A 159 6.86 -21.58 3.67
N PHE A 160 6.33 -22.80 3.84
CA PHE A 160 7.12 -24.02 4.10
C PHE A 160 8.05 -23.96 5.33
N GLU A 161 7.89 -22.95 6.20
CA GLU A 161 8.75 -22.72 7.37
C GLU A 161 10.21 -22.42 7.00
N ILE A 162 10.44 -21.98 5.76
CA ILE A 162 11.74 -21.56 5.22
C ILE A 162 11.84 -20.04 5.29
N ASP A 163 13.01 -19.49 5.60
CA ASP A 163 13.20 -18.04 5.61
C ASP A 163 12.86 -17.44 4.24
N SER A 164 12.03 -16.39 4.23
CA SER A 164 11.59 -15.75 2.99
C SER A 164 12.59 -14.69 2.56
N ASP A 165 13.05 -14.80 1.32
CA ASP A 165 13.84 -13.81 0.58
C ASP A 165 13.13 -12.44 0.44
N ARG A 166 11.79 -12.44 0.51
CA ARG A 166 10.97 -11.22 0.53
C ARG A 166 11.01 -10.48 1.86
N CYS A 167 11.47 -11.13 2.94
CA CYS A 167 11.56 -10.47 4.23
C CYS A 167 12.68 -9.43 4.22
N ILE A 168 12.30 -8.16 4.24
CA ILE A 168 13.26 -7.04 4.28
C ILE A 168 13.74 -6.71 5.69
N ALA A 169 13.41 -7.53 6.69
CA ALA A 169 13.71 -7.33 8.11
C ALA A 169 13.24 -5.95 8.66
N CYS A 170 12.04 -5.53 8.27
CA CYS A 170 11.52 -4.20 8.65
C CYS A 170 10.97 -4.09 10.08
N GLY A 171 10.76 -5.19 10.81
CA GLY A 171 10.24 -5.17 12.19
C GLY A 171 8.76 -4.84 12.37
N ALA A 172 8.02 -4.49 11.30
CA ALA A 172 6.61 -4.09 11.41
C ALA A 172 5.71 -5.18 12.04
N CYS A 173 6.05 -6.45 11.83
CA CYS A 173 5.34 -7.60 12.39
C CYS A 173 5.55 -7.78 13.89
N GLU A 174 6.72 -7.42 14.41
CA GLU A 174 7.07 -7.45 15.84
C GLU A 174 6.39 -6.28 16.55
N TYR A 175 6.52 -5.06 16.03
CA TYR A 175 5.93 -3.86 16.61
C TYR A 175 4.41 -3.97 16.77
N ILE A 176 3.70 -4.47 15.74
CA ILE A 176 2.23 -4.57 15.79
C ILE A 176 1.74 -5.78 16.60
N CYS A 177 2.62 -6.63 17.12
CA CYS A 177 2.21 -7.83 17.83
C CYS A 177 1.70 -7.47 19.22
N PRO A 178 0.40 -7.67 19.53
CA PRO A 178 -0.16 -7.21 20.80
C PRO A 178 0.31 -8.07 21.99
N THR A 179 0.83 -9.27 21.75
CA THR A 179 1.29 -10.20 22.78
C THR A 179 2.80 -10.44 22.77
N GLY A 180 3.55 -9.77 21.88
CA GLY A 180 4.98 -9.99 21.71
C GLY A 180 5.35 -11.39 21.20
N ALA A 181 4.40 -12.13 20.62
CA ALA A 181 4.63 -13.49 20.11
C ALA A 181 5.47 -13.54 18.83
N VAL A 182 5.63 -12.41 18.15
CA VAL A 182 6.53 -12.26 17.01
C VAL A 182 7.73 -11.46 17.49
N GLN A 183 8.91 -12.06 17.42
CA GLN A 183 10.17 -11.43 17.79
C GLN A 183 11.18 -11.56 16.65
N MET A 184 12.01 -10.54 16.49
CA MET A 184 13.06 -10.56 15.48
C MET A 184 14.30 -11.31 16.02
N GLU A 185 14.58 -12.50 15.49
CA GLU A 185 15.77 -13.28 15.86
C GLU A 185 17.03 -12.77 15.13
N MET A 186 18.06 -12.41 15.89
CA MET A 186 19.29 -11.82 15.36
C MET A 186 20.04 -12.74 14.38
N ASP A 187 20.00 -14.05 14.57
CA ASP A 187 20.68 -14.99 13.68
C ASP A 187 19.95 -15.17 12.34
N ARG A 188 18.60 -15.11 12.32
CA ARG A 188 17.83 -15.05 11.06
C ARG A 188 18.08 -13.75 10.32
N ILE A 189 18.10 -12.64 11.05
CA ILE A 189 18.46 -11.34 10.53
C ILE A 189 19.86 -11.40 9.88
N ARG A 190 20.85 -12.06 10.51
CA ARG A 190 22.19 -12.27 9.94
C ARG A 190 22.18 -13.16 8.69
N LYS A 191 21.39 -14.24 8.66
CA LYS A 191 21.27 -15.12 7.48
C LYS A 191 20.64 -14.43 6.27
N ILE A 192 19.56 -13.66 6.46
CA ILE A 192 18.94 -12.83 5.40
C ILE A 192 19.91 -11.74 4.90
N LYS A 193 20.88 -11.33 5.72
CA LYS A 193 21.94 -10.37 5.34
C LYS A 193 23.13 -11.00 4.64
N LEU A 194 23.36 -12.31 4.81
CA LEU A 194 24.47 -13.07 4.22
C LEU A 194 24.11 -13.72 2.87
N SER A 195 22.82 -13.80 2.51
CA SER A 195 22.39 -14.16 1.16
C SER A 195 22.69 -13.02 0.17
N ASP A 196 22.90 -13.34 -1.11
CA ASP A 196 23.17 -12.34 -2.19
C ASP A 196 22.10 -11.23 -2.30
N THR A 197 20.92 -11.44 -1.72
CA THR A 197 19.82 -10.47 -1.57
C THR A 197 20.07 -9.40 -0.49
N GLY A 198 21.10 -9.55 0.35
CA GLY A 198 21.43 -8.71 1.51
C GLY A 198 22.69 -7.84 1.35
N THR A 199 23.31 -7.81 0.17
CA THR A 199 24.58 -7.13 -0.15
C THR A 199 24.61 -5.63 0.09
N HIS A 200 23.48 -5.02 0.43
CA HIS A 200 23.43 -3.62 0.77
C HIS A 200 22.73 -3.48 2.11
N ARG A 201 23.47 -3.05 3.13
CA ARG A 201 22.98 -2.76 4.49
C ARG A 201 22.00 -1.58 4.50
N TYR A 202 21.10 -1.44 3.53
CA TYR A 202 20.14 -0.35 3.45
C TYR A 202 19.24 -0.32 4.68
N CYS A 203 19.19 0.83 5.34
CA CYS A 203 18.38 1.11 6.50
C CYS A 203 16.92 0.75 6.23
N ARG A 204 16.21 0.29 7.27
CA ARG A 204 14.78 -0.01 7.16
C ARG A 204 13.97 1.17 6.61
N TYR A 205 14.36 2.41 6.89
CA TYR A 205 13.70 3.59 6.35
C TYR A 205 13.88 3.73 4.85
N MET A 206 15.05 3.39 4.33
CA MET A 206 15.27 3.33 2.89
C MET A 206 14.43 2.22 2.27
N ARG A 207 14.39 1.05 2.90
CA ARG A 207 13.60 -0.10 2.43
C ARG A 207 12.09 0.14 2.49
N LEU A 208 11.61 0.94 3.43
CA LEU A 208 10.23 1.41 3.53
C LEU A 208 9.92 2.60 2.60
N GLY A 209 10.93 3.14 1.91
CA GLY A 209 10.78 4.29 1.00
C GLY A 209 10.60 5.64 1.70
N LEU A 210 11.01 5.74 2.96
CA LEU A 210 10.95 6.97 3.78
C LEU A 210 12.18 7.88 3.59
N VAL A 211 13.31 7.31 3.17
CA VAL A 211 14.53 8.05 2.86
C VAL A 211 15.11 7.50 1.56
N ASP A 212 15.68 8.36 0.71
CA ASP A 212 16.12 7.97 -0.63
C ASP A 212 17.33 7.03 -0.59
N PHE A 213 18.28 7.29 0.31
CA PHE A 213 19.44 6.44 0.51
C PHE A 213 19.93 6.53 1.95
N MET A 214 20.01 5.38 2.63
CA MET A 214 20.60 5.30 3.96
C MET A 214 21.10 3.89 4.20
N VAL A 215 22.34 3.76 4.63
CA VAL A 215 22.95 2.48 5.03
C VAL A 215 22.90 2.39 6.56
N CYS A 216 22.46 1.26 7.07
CA CYS A 216 22.39 0.93 8.47
C CYS A 216 23.79 0.64 9.03
N SER A 217 24.30 1.57 9.83
CA SER A 217 25.51 1.42 10.63
C SER A 217 25.31 0.43 11.79
N ASN A 218 24.13 0.42 12.40
CA ASN A 218 23.81 -0.35 13.60
C ASN A 218 23.38 -1.79 13.33
N GLY A 219 23.66 -2.35 12.15
CA GLY A 219 23.36 -3.75 11.88
C GLY A 219 21.89 -4.13 12.10
N PHE A 220 20.96 -3.21 11.85
CA PHE A 220 19.50 -3.35 12.06
C PHE A 220 19.08 -3.57 13.53
N GLU A 221 19.95 -3.23 14.49
CA GLU A 221 19.58 -3.09 15.91
C GLU A 221 18.79 -1.79 16.11
N CYS A 222 17.59 -1.76 15.55
CA CYS A 222 16.76 -0.55 15.46
C CYS A 222 16.40 -0.03 16.85
N TRP A 223 16.19 -0.93 17.81
CA TRP A 223 15.94 -0.63 19.22
C TRP A 223 17.07 0.13 19.95
N ARG A 224 18.30 0.19 19.41
CA ARG A 224 19.42 1.02 19.91
C ARG A 224 19.81 2.14 18.93
N CYS A 225 19.05 2.34 17.87
CA CYS A 225 19.42 3.23 16.78
C CYS A 225 18.85 4.63 17.00
N GLU A 226 19.73 5.62 17.15
CA GLU A 226 19.33 7.03 17.33
C GLU A 226 18.46 7.56 16.18
N VAL A 227 18.75 7.12 14.94
CA VAL A 227 17.93 7.45 13.77
C VAL A 227 16.54 6.81 13.87
N ASP A 228 16.44 5.62 14.47
CA ASP A 228 15.17 4.93 14.66
C ASP A 228 14.34 5.61 15.73
N GLN A 229 14.95 5.92 16.89
CA GLN A 229 14.33 6.68 17.96
C GLN A 229 13.83 8.04 17.46
N MET A 230 14.68 8.80 16.75
CA MET A 230 14.32 10.08 16.17
C MET A 230 13.12 9.97 15.22
N MET A 231 13.06 8.92 14.40
CA MET A 231 11.95 8.72 13.47
C MET A 231 10.67 8.33 14.23
N GLU A 232 10.73 7.46 15.22
CA GLU A 232 9.58 7.13 16.07
C GLU A 232 9.06 8.35 16.83
N ASP A 233 9.95 9.17 17.39
CA ASP A 233 9.60 10.42 18.06
C ASP A 233 8.93 11.41 17.08
N ARG A 234 9.45 11.50 15.85
CA ARG A 234 8.89 12.38 14.80
C ARG A 234 7.51 11.93 14.33
N PHE A 235 7.29 10.63 14.18
CA PHE A 235 6.05 10.09 13.63
C PHE A 235 5.03 9.69 14.70
N GLY A 236 5.43 9.59 15.97
CA GLY A 236 4.60 9.11 17.08
C GLY A 236 4.16 7.65 16.98
N THR A 237 4.70 6.90 16.02
CA THR A 237 4.41 5.49 15.76
C THR A 237 5.50 4.90 14.87
N HIS A 238 5.59 3.57 14.83
CA HIS A 238 6.53 2.88 13.97
C HIS A 238 6.31 3.25 12.49
N PRO A 239 7.35 3.56 11.69
CA PRO A 239 7.13 4.28 10.43
C PRO A 239 6.43 3.52 9.30
N ALA A 240 6.36 2.18 9.37
CA ALA A 240 5.44 1.42 8.52
C ALA A 240 3.95 1.81 8.71
N PHE A 241 3.58 2.38 9.86
CA PHE A 241 2.23 2.86 10.19
C PHE A 241 2.09 4.39 10.09
N ALA A 242 3.21 5.13 10.05
CA ALA A 242 3.20 6.57 9.76
C ALA A 242 2.84 6.86 8.30
N LEU A 243 3.11 5.91 7.40
CA LEU A 243 2.70 5.95 6.01
C LEU A 243 1.25 5.46 5.87
N LYS A 244 0.37 6.24 5.21
CA LYS A 244 -0.99 5.80 4.87
C LYS A 244 -0.98 4.38 4.25
N PRO A 245 -1.98 3.51 4.55
CA PRO A 245 -1.99 2.10 4.15
C PRO A 245 -1.75 1.90 2.65
N ALA A 246 -1.00 0.87 2.25
CA ALA A 246 -0.71 0.61 0.83
C ALA A 246 -1.98 0.26 0.01
N GLN A 247 -3.13 0.03 0.65
CA GLN A 247 -4.41 -0.17 -0.02
C GLN A 247 -4.99 1.10 -0.67
N ASN A 248 -4.66 2.30 -0.19
CA ASN A 248 -5.00 3.54 -0.89
C ASN A 248 -4.01 3.86 -2.04
N ARG A 249 -2.99 3.01 -2.24
CA ARG A 249 -1.92 3.16 -3.24
C ARG A 249 -2.01 2.14 -4.36
N GLN A 250 -3.12 1.40 -4.49
CA GLN A 250 -3.25 0.48 -5.61
C GLN A 250 -3.43 1.26 -6.91
N SER A 251 -2.46 1.11 -7.80
CA SER A 251 -2.62 1.53 -9.18
C SER A 251 -3.83 0.81 -9.78
N LEU A 252 -4.73 1.57 -10.38
CA LEU A 252 -5.92 1.08 -11.06
C LEU A 252 -5.57 0.68 -12.49
N LEU A 253 -6.22 -0.36 -13.02
CA LEU A 253 -6.19 -0.65 -14.45
C LEU A 253 -7.29 0.15 -15.14
N VAL A 254 -6.91 1.08 -16.01
CA VAL A 254 -7.79 1.90 -16.83
C VAL A 254 -7.53 1.55 -18.29
N ASN A 255 -8.48 0.85 -18.92
CA ASN A 255 -8.39 0.42 -20.31
C ASN A 255 -7.07 -0.33 -20.67
N GLY A 256 -6.54 -1.13 -19.74
CA GLY A 256 -5.28 -1.88 -19.90
C GLY A 256 -4.02 -1.13 -19.46
N PHE A 257 -4.15 0.14 -19.08
CA PHE A 257 -3.05 0.98 -18.60
C PHE A 257 -3.09 1.14 -17.08
N THR A 258 -1.92 1.27 -16.46
CA THR A 258 -1.80 1.43 -15.01
C THR A 258 -1.94 2.91 -14.65
N PHE A 259 -2.87 3.26 -13.77
CA PHE A 259 -3.12 4.63 -13.31
C PHE A 259 -2.93 4.73 -11.80
N SER A 260 -2.14 5.70 -11.32
CA SER A 260 -1.98 5.95 -9.88
C SER A 260 -2.76 7.20 -9.45
N PRO A 261 -3.78 7.10 -8.58
CA PRO A 261 -4.66 8.22 -8.21
C PRO A 261 -3.99 9.26 -7.29
N GLU A 262 -2.83 8.95 -6.71
CA GLU A 262 -2.10 9.85 -5.79
C GLU A 262 -1.15 10.82 -6.52
N LEU A 263 -0.95 10.65 -7.83
CA LEU A 263 -0.02 11.44 -8.62
C LEU A 263 -0.72 12.58 -9.35
N PHE A 264 0.06 13.61 -9.66
CA PHE A 264 -0.34 14.68 -10.58
C PHE A 264 0.07 14.30 -12.00
N TYR A 265 -0.72 14.65 -13.00
CA TYR A 265 -0.46 14.32 -14.39
C TYR A 265 -0.49 15.58 -15.27
N SER A 266 0.39 15.61 -16.26
CA SER A 266 0.43 16.65 -17.29
C SER A 266 -0.05 16.12 -18.64
N GLU A 267 -0.43 17.02 -19.54
CA GLU A 267 -0.82 16.68 -20.91
C GLU A 267 0.28 15.96 -21.71
N GLY A 268 1.54 16.11 -21.32
CA GLY A 268 2.69 15.42 -21.92
C GLY A 268 2.94 14.01 -21.36
N HIS A 269 1.99 13.40 -20.66
CA HIS A 269 2.11 12.09 -20.01
C HIS A 269 3.24 11.99 -18.97
N VAL A 270 3.61 13.12 -18.37
CA VAL A 270 4.52 13.17 -17.22
C VAL A 270 3.69 13.11 -15.94
N TRP A 271 3.95 12.12 -15.11
CA TRP A 271 3.44 12.09 -13.74
C TRP A 271 4.42 12.80 -12.80
N VAL A 272 3.86 13.44 -11.77
CA VAL A 272 4.60 14.24 -10.80
C VAL A 272 4.19 13.81 -9.40
N ARG A 273 5.19 13.52 -8.58
CA ARG A 273 5.05 13.19 -7.15
C ARG A 273 5.76 14.24 -6.31
N PRO A 274 5.01 15.08 -5.58
CA PRO A 274 5.60 15.96 -4.59
C PRO A 274 6.35 15.18 -3.51
N MET A 275 7.53 15.67 -3.17
CA MET A 275 8.31 15.28 -1.99
C MET A 275 8.54 16.52 -1.12
N ASP A 276 9.23 16.39 0.02
CA ASP A 276 9.37 17.48 1.00
C ASP A 276 9.90 18.81 0.42
N ARG A 277 10.92 18.75 -0.46
CA ARG A 277 11.55 19.95 -1.06
C ARG A 277 11.74 19.86 -2.58
N ASP A 278 11.54 18.68 -3.13
CA ASP A 278 11.73 18.35 -4.53
C ASP A 278 10.46 17.71 -5.07
N VAL A 279 10.38 17.59 -6.39
CA VAL A 279 9.34 16.85 -7.08
C VAL A 279 9.98 15.77 -7.93
N ARG A 280 9.48 14.54 -7.79
CA ARG A 280 9.90 13.41 -8.62
C ARG A 280 9.01 13.34 -9.85
N LEU A 281 9.62 13.22 -11.02
CA LEU A 281 8.92 13.11 -12.29
C LEU A 281 9.20 11.76 -12.94
N GLY A 282 8.21 11.23 -13.62
CA GLY A 282 8.36 10.08 -14.50
C GLY A 282 7.29 10.08 -15.57
N LEU A 283 7.29 9.04 -16.39
CA LEU A 283 6.36 8.92 -17.50
C LEU A 283 5.26 7.95 -17.13
N ASP A 284 4.02 8.24 -17.55
CA ASP A 284 2.89 7.38 -17.25
C ASP A 284 2.85 6.12 -18.13
N SER A 285 1.99 5.16 -17.79
CA SER A 285 1.94 3.91 -18.55
C SER A 285 1.32 4.04 -19.94
N ILE A 286 0.67 5.15 -20.29
CA ILE A 286 0.13 5.33 -21.66
C ILE A 286 1.31 5.49 -22.62
N ILE A 287 2.33 6.24 -22.20
CA ILE A 287 3.54 6.43 -23.01
C ILE A 287 4.31 5.13 -23.25
N SER A 288 4.16 4.10 -22.39
CA SER A 288 4.86 2.82 -22.60
C SER A 288 4.46 2.13 -23.90
N THR A 289 3.36 2.56 -24.54
CA THR A 289 2.95 2.10 -25.87
C THR A 289 3.92 2.55 -26.97
N PHE A 290 4.66 3.65 -26.78
CA PHE A 290 5.68 4.10 -27.74
C PHE A 290 6.87 3.16 -27.82
N ALA A 291 7.29 2.62 -26.69
CA ALA A 291 8.55 1.92 -26.59
C ALA A 291 8.34 0.62 -25.82
N THR A 292 8.10 -0.45 -26.56
CA THR A 292 8.26 -1.80 -25.99
C THR A 292 9.73 -2.11 -25.70
N GLU A 293 10.66 -1.43 -26.38
CA GLU A 293 12.11 -1.39 -26.13
C GLU A 293 12.61 0.03 -26.48
N ALA A 294 13.05 0.82 -25.51
CA ALA A 294 13.77 2.07 -25.81
C ALA A 294 15.27 1.76 -25.92
N ASP A 295 15.91 2.28 -26.96
CA ASP A 295 17.36 2.13 -27.15
C ASP A 295 18.12 3.01 -26.16
N SER A 296 17.61 4.22 -25.91
CA SER A 296 18.16 5.13 -24.90
C SER A 296 17.15 6.17 -24.44
N ILE A 297 17.34 6.65 -23.21
CA ILE A 297 16.67 7.84 -22.67
C ILE A 297 17.76 8.81 -22.24
N LYS A 298 17.72 10.03 -22.78
CA LYS A 298 18.61 11.12 -22.40
C LYS A 298 17.88 12.05 -21.44
N LEU A 299 18.54 12.33 -20.33
CA LEU A 299 18.08 13.23 -19.28
C LEU A 299 19.07 14.39 -19.12
N PRO A 300 18.62 15.58 -18.67
CA PRO A 300 19.49 16.69 -18.31
C PRO A 300 20.43 16.33 -17.16
N SER A 301 21.56 17.02 -17.04
CA SER A 301 22.48 16.82 -15.90
C SER A 301 21.94 17.45 -14.62
N VAL A 302 22.34 16.89 -13.47
CA VAL A 302 22.07 17.49 -12.16
C VAL A 302 22.63 18.92 -12.11
N GLY A 303 21.85 19.86 -11.58
CA GLY A 303 22.16 21.29 -11.55
C GLY A 303 21.65 22.08 -12.78
N SER A 304 21.14 21.40 -13.81
CA SER A 304 20.53 22.09 -14.97
C SER A 304 19.25 22.81 -14.57
N VAL A 305 19.05 24.02 -15.10
CA VAL A 305 17.79 24.77 -14.97
C VAL A 305 16.87 24.39 -16.12
N LEU A 306 15.67 23.91 -15.79
CA LEU A 306 14.59 23.61 -16.71
C LEU A 306 13.57 24.73 -16.68
N LYS A 307 13.10 25.15 -17.86
CA LYS A 307 11.92 26.02 -18.01
C LYS A 307 10.69 25.18 -18.36
N LYS A 308 9.51 25.69 -18.03
CA LYS A 308 8.24 25.11 -18.51
C LYS A 308 8.24 25.02 -20.03
N GLY A 309 7.87 23.85 -20.57
CA GLY A 309 7.91 23.57 -22.01
C GLY A 309 9.28 23.16 -22.55
N GLN A 310 10.36 23.22 -21.76
CA GLN A 310 11.68 22.75 -22.21
C GLN A 310 11.74 21.22 -22.19
N VAL A 311 12.58 20.62 -23.04
CA VAL A 311 12.80 19.17 -23.07
C VAL A 311 13.33 18.66 -21.73
N LEU A 312 12.52 17.83 -21.07
CA LEU A 312 12.85 17.13 -19.83
C LEU A 312 13.51 15.78 -20.11
N ALA A 313 13.06 15.08 -21.15
CA ALA A 313 13.66 13.82 -21.58
C ALA A 313 13.59 13.66 -23.09
N GLU A 314 14.65 13.12 -23.69
CA GLU A 314 14.66 12.68 -25.08
C GLU A 314 14.73 11.14 -25.11
N MET A 315 13.70 10.52 -25.65
CA MET A 315 13.60 9.07 -25.80
C MET A 315 13.97 8.70 -27.23
N ILE A 316 14.80 7.66 -27.38
CA ILE A 316 15.22 7.15 -28.68
C ILE A 316 14.81 5.67 -28.75
N ALA A 317 14.03 5.32 -29.77
CA ALA A 317 13.63 3.95 -30.05
C ALA A 317 13.61 3.71 -31.56
N ASP A 318 14.31 2.67 -32.01
CA ASP A 318 14.41 2.28 -33.42
C ASP A 318 14.90 3.45 -34.31
N GLY A 319 15.88 4.21 -33.80
CA GLY A 319 16.44 5.41 -34.44
C GLY A 319 15.52 6.64 -34.46
N LYS A 320 14.28 6.54 -33.95
CA LYS A 320 13.32 7.65 -33.90
C LYS A 320 13.35 8.34 -32.54
N LYS A 321 13.17 9.66 -32.54
CA LYS A 321 13.24 10.49 -31.34
C LYS A 321 11.85 10.98 -30.92
N ALA A 322 11.60 10.96 -29.62
CA ALA A 322 10.44 11.58 -28.98
C ALA A 322 10.91 12.43 -27.80
N LYS A 323 10.52 13.71 -27.82
CA LYS A 323 10.86 14.66 -26.76
C LYS A 323 9.68 14.79 -25.81
N VAL A 324 9.96 14.72 -24.52
CA VAL A 324 8.98 14.97 -23.45
C VAL A 324 9.32 16.31 -22.82
N LEU A 325 8.32 17.18 -22.71
CA LEU A 325 8.48 18.54 -22.22
C LEU A 325 8.22 18.62 -20.71
N SER A 326 8.93 19.52 -20.03
CA SER A 326 8.75 19.78 -18.61
C SER A 326 7.44 20.51 -18.35
N PRO A 327 6.58 20.02 -17.43
CA PRO A 327 5.31 20.69 -17.11
C PRO A 327 5.48 22.01 -16.32
N PHE A 328 6.63 22.22 -15.68
CA PHE A 328 6.96 23.42 -14.88
C PHE A 328 8.47 23.71 -14.93
N GLY A 329 8.88 24.88 -14.41
CA GLY A 329 10.29 25.27 -14.28
C GLY A 329 10.93 24.85 -12.95
N GLY A 330 12.24 24.67 -12.94
CA GLY A 330 13.01 24.37 -11.73
C GLY A 330 14.43 23.88 -12.00
N THR A 331 15.17 23.58 -10.93
CA THR A 331 16.55 23.07 -11.01
C THR A 331 16.58 21.56 -10.80
N VAL A 332 17.23 20.80 -11.69
CA VAL A 332 17.35 19.33 -11.57
C VAL A 332 18.20 18.98 -10.35
N SER A 333 17.60 18.33 -9.35
CA SER A 333 18.28 17.93 -8.11
C SER A 333 18.84 16.51 -8.17
N ALA A 334 18.22 15.61 -8.94
CA ALA A 334 18.69 14.24 -9.14
C ALA A 334 18.22 13.66 -10.47
N VAL A 335 18.93 12.64 -10.97
CA VAL A 335 18.55 11.86 -12.15
C VAL A 335 18.60 10.37 -11.83
N ASN A 336 17.68 9.59 -12.39
CA ASN A 336 17.64 8.16 -12.19
C ASN A 336 18.62 7.44 -13.12
N ARG A 337 19.76 7.02 -12.57
CA ARG A 337 20.81 6.31 -13.32
C ARG A 337 20.34 4.94 -13.82
N ASP A 338 19.48 4.26 -13.08
CA ASP A 338 18.93 2.96 -13.49
C ASP A 338 18.18 3.05 -14.84
N VAL A 339 17.49 4.17 -15.10
CA VAL A 339 16.78 4.38 -16.38
C VAL A 339 17.74 4.77 -17.50
N ILE A 340 18.85 5.43 -17.20
CA ILE A 340 19.88 5.74 -18.21
C ILE A 340 20.59 4.44 -18.64
N GLU A 341 20.95 3.59 -17.68
CA GLU A 341 21.59 2.29 -17.92
C GLU A 341 20.62 1.25 -18.49
N SER A 342 19.35 1.29 -18.06
CA SER A 342 18.29 0.39 -18.50
C SER A 342 17.03 1.19 -18.89
N PRO A 343 16.98 1.77 -20.10
CA PRO A 343 15.87 2.61 -20.58
C PRO A 343 14.48 1.97 -20.47
N ASN A 344 14.41 0.65 -20.61
CA ASN A 344 13.17 -0.12 -20.51
C ASN A 344 12.52 -0.06 -19.12
N LEU A 345 13.26 0.35 -18.08
CA LEU A 345 12.74 0.50 -16.73
C LEU A 345 11.65 1.59 -16.65
N ALA A 346 11.75 2.64 -17.47
CA ALA A 346 10.73 3.69 -17.59
C ALA A 346 9.36 3.14 -18.05
N TRP A 347 9.36 1.99 -18.73
CA TRP A 347 8.16 1.35 -19.31
C TRP A 347 7.66 0.18 -18.49
N ARG A 348 8.58 -0.66 -17.99
CA ARG A 348 8.23 -1.87 -17.25
C ARG A 348 7.76 -1.58 -15.83
N ASP A 349 8.24 -0.48 -15.24
CA ASP A 349 7.91 -0.10 -13.86
C ASP A 349 7.81 1.42 -13.69
N SER A 350 7.01 2.05 -14.56
CA SER A 350 6.88 3.49 -14.75
C SER A 350 6.63 4.31 -13.48
N TYR A 351 5.92 3.74 -12.50
CA TYR A 351 5.51 4.47 -11.29
C TYR A 351 6.35 4.15 -10.05
N ARG A 352 7.30 3.21 -10.15
CA ARG A 352 8.20 2.86 -9.04
C ARG A 352 9.64 3.07 -9.43
N ARG A 353 10.28 2.08 -10.05
CA ARG A 353 11.71 2.15 -10.40
C ARG A 353 12.00 2.95 -11.67
N GLY A 354 10.99 3.17 -12.52
CA GLY A 354 11.10 3.84 -13.82
C GLY A 354 10.92 5.36 -13.80
N TRP A 355 11.04 6.02 -12.64
CA TRP A 355 11.03 7.49 -12.58
C TRP A 355 12.25 8.07 -13.32
N LEU A 356 12.16 9.30 -13.83
CA LEU A 356 13.22 9.88 -14.66
C LEU A 356 14.18 10.74 -13.85
N LEU A 357 13.67 11.80 -13.23
CA LEU A 357 14.49 12.80 -12.54
C LEU A 357 13.72 13.50 -11.43
N MET A 358 14.45 14.20 -10.55
CA MET A 358 13.89 15.07 -9.52
C MET A 358 14.25 16.52 -9.82
N VAL A 359 13.30 17.42 -9.59
CA VAL A 359 13.45 18.86 -9.78
C VAL A 359 13.12 19.56 -8.48
N LYS A 360 13.87 20.60 -8.14
CA LYS A 360 13.46 21.60 -7.17
C LYS A 360 12.68 22.69 -7.93
N PRO A 361 11.35 22.77 -7.76
CA PRO A 361 10.54 23.67 -8.57
C PRO A 361 10.77 25.13 -8.17
N ASP A 362 10.80 26.03 -9.16
CA ASP A 362 10.90 27.48 -8.91
C ASP A 362 9.61 28.02 -8.27
N HIS A 363 8.47 27.48 -8.72
CA HIS A 363 7.11 27.84 -8.32
C HIS A 363 6.30 26.57 -7.96
N PRO A 364 6.38 26.07 -6.71
CA PRO A 364 5.68 24.84 -6.28
C PRO A 364 4.16 24.86 -6.52
N GLU A 365 3.54 26.04 -6.51
CA GLU A 365 2.12 26.26 -6.79
C GLU A 365 1.69 25.78 -8.19
N GLU A 366 2.60 25.74 -9.18
CA GLU A 366 2.30 25.25 -10.53
C GLU A 366 1.91 23.77 -10.55
N ILE A 367 2.37 22.96 -9.58
CA ILE A 367 2.05 21.54 -9.49
C ILE A 367 0.55 21.33 -9.26
N SER A 368 -0.09 22.23 -8.51
CA SER A 368 -1.52 22.16 -8.22
C SER A 368 -2.41 22.41 -9.46
N GLN A 369 -1.83 22.99 -10.52
CA GLN A 369 -2.53 23.22 -11.80
C GLN A 369 -2.54 21.97 -12.69
N LEU A 370 -1.78 20.94 -12.34
CA LEU A 370 -1.78 19.65 -13.03
C LEU A 370 -3.03 18.84 -12.70
N TYR A 371 -3.38 17.88 -13.57
CA TYR A 371 -4.52 17.00 -13.32
C TYR A 371 -4.26 16.16 -12.07
N SER A 372 -5.20 16.15 -11.12
CA SER A 372 -5.14 15.35 -9.90
C SER A 372 -6.51 14.76 -9.56
N GLY A 373 -6.55 13.74 -8.71
CA GLY A 373 -7.80 13.12 -8.24
C GLY A 373 -8.74 12.68 -9.36
N GLU A 374 -10.00 13.10 -9.30
CA GLU A 374 -11.02 12.74 -10.29
C GLU A 374 -10.76 13.37 -11.67
N ALA A 375 -10.17 14.57 -11.71
CA ALA A 375 -9.78 15.22 -12.96
C ALA A 375 -8.66 14.43 -13.67
N ALA A 376 -7.66 13.96 -12.92
CA ALA A 376 -6.62 13.06 -13.44
C ALA A 376 -7.21 11.76 -13.97
N LYS A 377 -8.11 11.13 -13.22
CA LYS A 377 -8.76 9.89 -13.66
C LYS A 377 -9.55 10.10 -14.96
N THR A 378 -10.27 11.21 -15.06
CA THR A 378 -11.10 11.53 -16.24
C THR A 378 -10.22 11.78 -17.47
N TRP A 379 -9.20 12.62 -17.32
CA TRP A 379 -8.22 12.88 -18.38
C TRP A 379 -7.51 11.60 -18.82
N PHE A 380 -6.97 10.82 -17.89
CA PHE A 380 -6.24 9.59 -18.19
C PHE A 380 -7.12 8.54 -18.87
N THR A 381 -8.36 8.39 -18.41
CA THR A 381 -9.33 7.47 -19.03
C THR A 381 -9.64 7.88 -20.46
N LYS A 382 -9.80 9.18 -20.72
CA LYS A 382 -10.00 9.70 -22.08
C LYS A 382 -8.80 9.38 -22.97
N GLN A 383 -7.58 9.70 -22.52
CA GLN A 383 -6.34 9.40 -23.28
C GLN A 383 -6.19 7.90 -23.58
N ALA A 384 -6.48 7.05 -22.60
CA ALA A 384 -6.43 5.60 -22.76
C ALA A 384 -7.47 5.08 -23.77
N ILE A 385 -8.69 5.62 -23.77
CA ILE A 385 -9.74 5.26 -24.75
C ILE A 385 -9.37 5.75 -26.15
N ASP A 386 -8.91 6.99 -26.28
CA ASP A 386 -8.51 7.59 -27.55
C ASP A 386 -7.37 6.79 -28.19
N LEU A 387 -6.36 6.41 -27.40
CA LEU A 387 -5.25 5.57 -27.87
C LEU A 387 -5.71 4.17 -28.29
N THR A 388 -6.53 3.49 -27.49
CA THR A 388 -7.03 2.15 -27.85
C THR A 388 -7.90 2.21 -29.10
N THR A 389 -8.73 3.24 -29.26
CA THR A 389 -9.56 3.45 -30.45
C THR A 389 -8.69 3.69 -31.69
N LEU A 390 -7.59 4.45 -31.54
CA LEU A 390 -6.64 4.69 -32.61
C LEU A 390 -5.89 3.40 -33.03
N LEU A 391 -5.44 2.61 -32.06
CA LEU A 391 -4.80 1.31 -32.31
C LEU A 391 -5.76 0.33 -32.99
N MET A 392 -7.03 0.29 -32.59
CA MET A 392 -8.06 -0.54 -33.24
C MET A 392 -8.34 -0.13 -34.70
N LYS A 393 -8.19 1.16 -35.04
CA LYS A 393 -8.30 1.61 -36.45
C LYS A 393 -7.12 1.15 -37.31
N TRP A 394 -5.95 0.92 -36.71
CA TRP A 394 -4.73 0.52 -37.41
C TRP A 394 -4.51 -1.00 -37.42
N ALA A 395 -5.19 -1.74 -36.55
CA ALA A 395 -5.17 -3.20 -36.53
C ALA A 395 -6.40 -3.78 -37.27
N PRO A 396 -6.24 -4.58 -38.34
CA PRO A 396 -7.35 -5.36 -38.90
C PRO A 396 -7.85 -6.40 -37.88
N LYS A 397 -9.15 -6.74 -37.92
CA LYS A 397 -9.76 -7.75 -37.03
C LYS A 397 -8.93 -9.06 -37.03
N PRO A 398 -8.56 -9.61 -35.85
CA PRO A 398 -7.86 -10.88 -35.80
C PRO A 398 -8.79 -12.02 -36.30
N SER A 399 -8.24 -12.96 -37.07
CA SER A 399 -8.93 -14.22 -37.33
C SER A 399 -9.06 -15.00 -36.02
N LYS A 400 -10.16 -15.73 -35.84
CA LYS A 400 -10.59 -16.38 -34.57
C LYS A 400 -9.62 -17.42 -33.96
N LYS A 401 -8.38 -17.57 -34.44
CA LYS A 401 -7.43 -18.60 -33.98
C LYS A 401 -6.19 -18.09 -33.25
N GLU A 402 -6.03 -16.80 -32.99
CA GLU A 402 -4.83 -16.29 -32.31
C GLU A 402 -5.13 -15.44 -31.08
N SER A 403 -4.73 -15.96 -29.93
CA SER A 403 -4.43 -15.23 -28.69
C SER A 403 -3.36 -16.03 -27.95
N PRO A 404 -2.26 -15.46 -27.41
CA PRO A 404 -1.90 -14.05 -27.26
C PRO A 404 -0.50 -13.73 -27.83
N GLN A 405 -0.43 -12.97 -28.92
CA GLN A 405 0.76 -12.16 -29.26
C GLN A 405 0.35 -10.70 -29.48
N HIS A 406 -0.51 -10.16 -28.59
CA HIS A 406 -0.88 -8.75 -28.60
C HIS A 406 0.34 -7.82 -28.61
N GLY A 407 1.46 -8.22 -28.01
CA GLY A 407 2.71 -7.47 -28.02
C GLY A 407 3.34 -7.31 -29.42
N GLN A 408 3.34 -8.32 -30.29
CA GLN A 408 4.02 -8.25 -31.60
C GLN A 408 3.24 -7.46 -32.65
N LEU A 409 1.91 -7.58 -32.66
CA LEU A 409 1.06 -6.82 -33.57
C LEU A 409 1.04 -5.34 -33.21
N ILE A 410 0.93 -5.02 -31.92
CA ILE A 410 1.03 -3.63 -31.43
C ILE A 410 2.42 -3.08 -31.74
N ARG A 411 3.49 -3.85 -31.55
CA ARG A 411 4.87 -3.45 -31.94
C ARG A 411 4.97 -3.02 -33.40
N LYS A 412 4.43 -3.83 -34.32
CA LYS A 412 4.47 -3.52 -35.76
C LYS A 412 3.70 -2.23 -36.07
N ILE A 413 2.51 -2.09 -35.51
CA ILE A 413 1.66 -0.91 -35.69
C ILE A 413 2.31 0.35 -35.12
N THR A 414 2.86 0.29 -33.90
CA THR A 414 3.57 1.39 -33.25
C THR A 414 4.78 1.83 -34.08
N ARG A 415 5.55 0.86 -34.62
CA ARG A 415 6.70 1.14 -35.48
C ARG A 415 6.29 1.84 -36.77
N ASP A 416 5.26 1.34 -37.44
CA ASP A 416 4.78 1.84 -38.74
C ASP A 416 4.08 3.21 -38.61
N LYS A 417 3.45 3.50 -37.46
CA LYS A 417 2.68 4.73 -37.21
C LYS A 417 3.29 5.67 -36.16
N TRP A 418 4.60 5.55 -35.93
CA TRP A 418 5.35 6.30 -34.93
C TRP A 418 5.03 7.81 -34.87
N TYR A 419 5.09 8.51 -36.00
CA TYR A 419 4.87 9.96 -36.05
C TYR A 419 3.46 10.36 -35.60
N LYS A 420 2.46 9.59 -36.00
CA LYS A 420 1.07 9.83 -35.61
C LYS A 420 0.81 9.50 -34.14
N MET A 421 1.48 8.49 -33.59
CA MET A 421 1.47 8.25 -32.15
C MET A 421 2.12 9.40 -31.38
N ARG A 422 3.27 9.89 -31.87
CA ARG A 422 3.99 11.03 -31.29
C ARG A 422 3.09 12.25 -31.19
N GLU A 423 2.45 12.64 -32.29
CA GLU A 423 1.52 13.77 -32.32
C GLU A 423 0.31 13.59 -31.40
N THR A 424 -0.19 12.37 -31.26
CA THR A 424 -1.41 12.10 -30.46
C THR A 424 -1.12 12.17 -28.96
N LEU A 425 0.03 11.64 -28.52
CA LEU A 425 0.33 11.47 -27.09
C LEU A 425 1.29 12.55 -26.56
N LEU A 426 2.24 13.02 -27.36
CA LEU A 426 3.20 14.05 -26.96
C LEU A 426 2.84 15.33 -27.71
N ASN A 427 2.00 16.14 -27.06
CA ASN A 427 1.45 17.40 -27.58
C ASN A 427 2.49 18.14 -28.47
N PRO A 428 2.23 18.29 -29.79
CA PRO A 428 3.27 18.50 -30.80
C PRO A 428 3.73 19.96 -30.92
N LYS A 429 3.71 20.73 -29.83
CA LYS A 429 4.26 22.09 -29.86
C LYS A 429 5.77 22.01 -29.66
N ASP A 430 6.47 21.77 -30.77
CA ASP A 430 7.79 22.32 -31.12
C ASP A 430 8.45 21.40 -32.17
N GLU A 431 8.17 21.67 -33.45
CA GLU A 431 9.08 21.34 -34.56
C GLU A 431 10.19 22.40 -34.66
#